data_AF-E7A096-F1
#
_entry.id   AF-E7A096-F1
#
_cell.length_a   1.000
_cell.length_b   1.000
_cell.length_c   1.000
_cell.angle_alpha   90.00
_cell.angle_beta   90.00
_cell.angle_gamma   90.00
#
_symmetry.space_group_name_H-M   'P 1'
#
loop_
_entity.id
_entity.type
_entity.pdbx_description
1 polymer ?
#
loop_
_entity_poly.entity_id
_entity_poly.type
_entity_poly.pdbx_seq_one_letter_code
_entity_poly.pdbx_strand_id
1 'polypeptide(L)'
;MKFFQILIAAVLLAGVSLVSAQRPDVVEAGGAGIHFLWDQVGNGLFYPELDSGFGEQASAWTAFLRSDGEEIVKRFYSAEPFVSGAKSATYHGRGKFLNIVYGQDKNVYVLGSTGKDYRIAMARELVNSFAEKQALKRAQEEAERDQRAKEEMKWAQDLSIGRGGSSSGWF
;
A
#
# COMPACT_ATOMS: atom_id res chain seq x y z
N MET A 1 26.20 6.86 -63.01
CA MET A 1 25.83 8.03 -62.19
C MET A 1 24.48 7.72 -61.57
N LYS A 2 24.43 7.52 -60.23
CA LYS A 2 23.79 8.42 -59.24
C LYS A 2 22.28 8.63 -59.56
N PHE A 3 21.28 8.26 -58.76
CA PHE A 3 21.02 8.41 -57.31
C PHE A 3 19.88 7.43 -56.92
N PHE A 4 19.97 6.64 -55.85
CA PHE A 4 19.52 6.91 -54.46
C PHE A 4 18.06 7.37 -54.31
N GLN A 5 17.22 6.52 -53.67
CA GLN A 5 16.08 6.81 -52.77
C GLN A 5 15.26 5.50 -52.64
N ILE A 6 15.60 4.56 -51.76
CA ILE A 6 15.26 4.52 -50.31
C ILE A 6 13.87 5.10 -50.04
N LEU A 7 12.87 4.22 -49.92
CA LEU A 7 11.66 4.51 -49.17
C LEU A 7 11.45 3.36 -48.18
N ILE A 8 12.11 3.53 -47.05
CA ILE A 8 11.98 2.74 -45.83
C ILE A 8 10.52 2.78 -45.43
N ALA A 9 9.86 1.62 -45.43
CA ALA A 9 8.57 1.45 -44.80
C ALA A 9 8.72 1.81 -43.32
N ALA A 10 8.10 2.91 -42.94
CA ALA A 10 8.11 3.43 -41.59
C ALA A 10 7.57 2.37 -40.62
N VAL A 11 8.45 1.91 -39.74
CA VAL A 11 8.11 1.14 -38.55
C VAL A 11 7.20 2.02 -37.69
N LEU A 12 5.89 1.80 -37.77
CA LEU A 12 4.93 2.29 -36.77
C LEU A 12 5.10 1.43 -35.51
N LEU A 13 6.19 1.68 -34.79
CA LEU A 13 6.28 1.38 -33.37
C LEU A 13 5.29 2.32 -32.69
N ALA A 14 4.06 1.83 -32.52
CA ALA A 14 3.14 2.35 -31.53
C ALA A 14 3.75 2.09 -30.15
N GLY A 15 4.73 2.91 -29.78
CA GLY A 15 5.16 3.07 -28.41
C GLY A 15 3.99 3.69 -27.66
N VAL A 16 3.10 2.84 -27.14
CA VAL A 16 2.28 3.21 -26.00
C VAL A 16 3.29 3.45 -24.89
N SER A 17 3.74 4.70 -24.77
CA SER A 17 4.41 5.17 -23.58
C SER A 17 3.38 5.05 -22.46
N LEU A 18 3.29 3.85 -21.85
CA LEU A 18 2.70 3.72 -20.54
C LEU A 18 3.53 4.64 -19.66
N VAL A 19 3.00 5.83 -19.40
CA VAL A 19 3.41 6.62 -18.25
C VAL A 19 2.99 5.77 -17.06
N SER A 20 3.85 4.81 -16.70
CA SER A 20 3.77 4.10 -15.44
C SER A 20 3.83 5.20 -14.40
N ALA A 21 2.69 5.56 -13.81
CA ALA A 21 2.65 6.47 -12.69
C ALA A 21 3.61 5.88 -11.65
N GLN A 22 4.71 6.58 -11.40
CA GLN A 22 5.75 6.10 -10.50
C GLN A 22 5.12 5.72 -9.16
N ARG A 23 5.41 4.51 -8.67
CA ARG A 23 4.90 4.04 -7.39
C ARG A 23 5.49 4.94 -6.28
N PRO A 24 4.68 5.40 -5.31
CA PRO A 24 5.21 6.06 -4.12
C PRO A 24 6.18 5.15 -3.37
N ASP A 25 7.20 5.72 -2.74
CA ASP A 25 8.25 4.94 -2.05
C ASP A 25 7.69 3.97 -1.02
N VAL A 26 6.63 4.36 -0.30
CA VAL A 26 5.95 3.51 0.69
C VAL A 26 5.25 2.30 0.06
N VAL A 27 4.73 2.46 -1.15
CA VAL A 27 4.13 1.38 -1.95
C VAL A 27 5.24 0.51 -2.53
N GLU A 28 6.34 1.11 -2.99
CA GLU A 28 7.50 0.38 -3.51
C GLU A 28 8.15 -0.50 -2.46
N ALA A 29 8.33 0.00 -1.23
CA ALA A 29 8.76 -0.78 -0.07
C ALA A 29 7.66 -1.74 0.46
N GLY A 30 6.47 -1.69 -0.13
CA GLY A 30 5.41 -2.66 0.08
C GLY A 30 5.80 -4.05 -0.43
N GLY A 31 5.12 -5.10 0.05
CA GLY A 31 5.28 -6.43 -0.53
C GLY A 31 4.41 -6.64 -1.77
N ALA A 32 4.48 -7.84 -2.34
CA ALA A 32 3.83 -8.18 -3.61
C ALA A 32 2.31 -7.92 -3.64
N GLY A 33 1.60 -8.06 -2.51
CA GLY A 33 0.16 -7.77 -2.45
C GLY A 33 -0.13 -6.28 -2.61
N ILE A 34 0.68 -5.40 -2.00
CA ILE A 34 0.57 -3.94 -2.15
C ILE A 34 0.88 -3.52 -3.59
N HIS A 35 1.95 -4.07 -4.18
CA HIS A 35 2.30 -3.83 -5.59
C HIS A 35 1.15 -4.24 -6.52
N PHE A 36 0.60 -5.44 -6.30
CA PHE A 36 -0.55 -5.92 -7.06
C PHE A 36 -1.73 -4.95 -6.96
N LEU A 37 -2.14 -4.55 -5.74
CA LEU A 37 -3.24 -3.60 -5.56
C LEU A 37 -2.99 -2.29 -6.31
N TRP A 38 -1.78 -1.74 -6.19
CA TRP A 38 -1.41 -0.49 -6.86
C TRP A 38 -1.50 -0.59 -8.38
N ASP A 39 -0.92 -1.65 -8.95
CA ASP A 39 -0.90 -1.88 -10.39
C ASP A 39 -2.33 -2.12 -10.93
N GLN A 40 -3.17 -2.86 -10.18
CA GLN A 40 -4.58 -3.07 -10.55
C GLN A 40 -5.37 -1.76 -10.54
N VAL A 41 -5.15 -0.88 -9.56
CA VAL A 41 -5.79 0.44 -9.55
C VAL A 41 -5.34 1.28 -10.75
N GLY A 42 -4.07 1.19 -11.14
CA GLY A 42 -3.56 1.78 -12.38
C GLY A 42 -4.26 1.25 -13.64
N ASN A 43 -4.67 -0.02 -13.63
CA ASN A 43 -5.44 -0.67 -14.69
C ASN A 43 -6.97 -0.45 -14.58
N GLY A 44 -7.43 0.40 -13.65
CA GLY A 44 -8.84 0.72 -13.47
C GLY A 44 -9.65 -0.34 -12.72
N LEU A 45 -8.98 -1.21 -11.96
CA LEU A 45 -9.60 -2.24 -11.14
C LEU A 45 -9.26 -2.04 -9.66
N PHE A 46 -10.26 -2.19 -8.79
CA PHE A 46 -10.06 -2.22 -7.35
C PHE A 46 -10.47 -3.58 -6.79
N TYR A 47 -9.59 -4.20 -6.02
CA TYR A 47 -9.80 -5.52 -5.43
C TYR A 47 -10.10 -5.38 -3.93
N PRO A 48 -11.36 -5.59 -3.49
CA PRO A 48 -11.73 -5.56 -2.06
C PRO A 48 -11.05 -6.65 -1.23
N GLU A 49 -10.68 -7.76 -1.86
CA GLU A 49 -10.05 -8.91 -1.25
C GLU A 49 -8.85 -9.31 -2.12
N LEU A 50 -7.76 -9.69 -1.47
CA LEU A 50 -6.58 -10.26 -2.12
C LEU A 50 -6.68 -11.79 -2.13
N ASP A 51 -6.06 -12.42 -3.11
CA ASP A 51 -5.95 -13.88 -3.14
C ASP A 51 -5.17 -14.39 -1.92
N SER A 52 -5.57 -15.55 -1.40
CA SER A 52 -4.90 -16.19 -0.26
C SER A 52 -3.40 -16.46 -0.47
N GLY A 53 -2.94 -16.56 -1.73
CA GLY A 53 -1.53 -16.67 -2.09
C GLY A 53 -0.67 -15.47 -1.69
N PHE A 54 -1.26 -14.32 -1.36
CA PHE A 54 -0.54 -13.18 -0.77
C PHE A 54 -0.31 -13.30 0.75
N GLY A 55 -0.74 -14.40 1.37
CA GLY A 55 -0.47 -14.72 2.77
C GLY A 55 -1.04 -13.69 3.74
N GLU A 56 -0.22 -13.26 4.72
CA GLU A 56 -0.63 -12.29 5.75
C GLU A 56 -1.10 -10.95 5.17
N GLN A 57 -0.61 -10.55 3.99
CA GLN A 57 -1.08 -9.31 3.37
C GLN A 57 -2.54 -9.39 2.94
N ALA A 58 -3.03 -10.58 2.59
CA ALA A 58 -4.43 -10.75 2.19
C ALA A 58 -5.39 -10.50 3.36
N SER A 59 -5.13 -11.12 4.50
CA SER A 59 -5.94 -10.91 5.71
C SER A 59 -5.77 -9.49 6.26
N ALA A 60 -4.54 -8.95 6.23
CA ALA A 60 -4.26 -7.58 6.67
C ALA A 60 -4.98 -6.52 5.83
N TRP A 61 -5.09 -6.73 4.51
CA TRP A 61 -5.82 -5.82 3.62
C TRP A 61 -7.31 -5.78 3.94
N THR A 62 -7.95 -6.95 4.07
CA THR A 62 -9.38 -7.02 4.43
C THR A 62 -9.63 -6.43 5.83
N ALA A 63 -8.73 -6.68 6.78
CA ALA A 63 -8.83 -6.07 8.11
C ALA A 63 -8.72 -4.54 8.04
N PHE A 64 -7.73 -4.03 7.31
CA PHE A 64 -7.53 -2.59 7.11
C PHE A 64 -8.75 -1.90 6.50
N LEU A 65 -9.33 -2.46 5.43
CA LEU A 65 -10.52 -1.88 4.82
C LEU A 65 -11.67 -1.75 5.82
N ARG A 66 -11.85 -2.74 6.69
CA ARG A 66 -12.93 -2.73 7.70
C ARG A 66 -12.65 -1.80 8.87
N SER A 67 -11.40 -1.62 9.27
CA SER A 67 -11.04 -0.80 10.44
C SER A 67 -10.82 0.67 10.11
N ASP A 68 -10.13 0.97 9.01
CA ASP A 68 -9.68 2.32 8.68
C ASP A 68 -10.33 2.86 7.39
N GLY A 69 -10.81 1.96 6.52
CA GLY A 69 -11.30 2.32 5.19
C GLY A 69 -12.47 3.30 5.21
N GLU A 70 -13.41 3.16 6.15
CA GLU A 70 -14.56 4.07 6.27
C GLU A 70 -14.12 5.53 6.49
N GLU A 71 -13.21 5.76 7.44
CA GLU A 71 -12.73 7.10 7.76
C GLU A 71 -12.02 7.73 6.56
N ILE A 72 -11.17 6.95 5.89
CA ILE A 72 -10.42 7.39 4.71
C ILE A 72 -11.39 7.79 3.58
N VAL A 73 -12.40 6.96 3.29
CA VAL A 73 -13.41 7.26 2.27
C VAL A 73 -14.21 8.50 2.65
N LYS A 74 -14.66 8.61 3.90
CA LYS A 74 -15.39 9.80 4.37
C LYS A 74 -14.55 11.07 4.24
N ARG A 75 -13.28 11.02 4.65
CA ARG A 75 -12.34 12.14 4.57
C ARG A 75 -12.12 12.57 3.13
N PHE A 76 -11.82 11.63 2.23
CA PHE A 76 -11.59 11.91 0.81
C PHE A 76 -12.78 12.64 0.16
N TYR A 77 -14.01 12.16 0.36
CA TYR A 77 -15.20 12.78 -0.20
C TYR A 77 -15.76 13.95 0.62
N SER A 78 -15.14 14.31 1.74
CA SER A 78 -15.46 15.53 2.49
C SER A 78 -14.64 16.74 2.04
N ALA A 79 -13.60 16.52 1.25
CA ALA A 79 -12.74 17.57 0.70
C ALA A 79 -13.25 18.10 -0.65
N GLU A 80 -12.70 19.22 -1.11
CA GLU A 80 -12.98 19.75 -2.46
C GLU A 80 -12.58 18.72 -3.54
N PRO A 81 -13.37 18.55 -4.63
CA PRO A 81 -14.51 19.37 -5.05
C PRO A 81 -15.89 18.93 -4.48
N PHE A 82 -15.92 18.03 -3.50
CA PHE A 82 -17.15 17.37 -3.05
C PHE A 82 -17.91 18.12 -1.94
N VAL A 83 -17.30 19.14 -1.35
CA VAL A 83 -17.85 19.95 -0.24
C VAL A 83 -19.25 20.48 -0.57
N SER A 84 -19.47 20.88 -1.82
CA SER A 84 -20.71 21.53 -2.27
C SER A 84 -21.83 20.57 -2.67
N GLY A 85 -21.62 19.25 -2.71
CA GLY A 85 -22.67 18.35 -3.21
C GLY A 85 -22.48 16.85 -2.96
N ALA A 86 -23.30 16.32 -2.04
CA ALA A 86 -23.41 14.86 -1.80
C ALA A 86 -23.73 14.05 -3.07
N LYS A 87 -24.47 14.63 -4.03
CA LYS A 87 -24.76 13.99 -5.32
C LYS A 87 -23.50 13.77 -6.16
N SER A 88 -22.56 14.71 -6.14
CA SER A 88 -21.27 14.60 -6.85
C SER A 88 -20.42 13.47 -6.25
N ALA A 89 -20.31 13.43 -4.92
CA ALA A 89 -19.58 12.37 -4.23
C ALA A 89 -20.15 10.97 -4.54
N THR A 90 -21.49 10.83 -4.55
CA THR A 90 -22.16 9.57 -4.90
C THR A 90 -21.90 9.18 -6.35
N TYR A 91 -22.01 10.12 -7.29
CA TYR A 91 -21.70 9.90 -8.71
C TYR A 91 -20.25 9.42 -8.89
N HIS A 92 -19.33 9.98 -8.12
CA HIS A 92 -17.92 9.59 -8.12
C HIS A 92 -17.59 8.39 -7.24
N GLY A 93 -18.59 7.59 -6.83
CA GLY A 93 -18.37 6.26 -6.26
C GLY A 93 -18.30 6.17 -4.74
N ARG A 94 -18.57 7.25 -3.99
CA ARG A 94 -18.53 7.24 -2.51
C ARG A 94 -19.33 6.08 -1.91
N GLY A 95 -20.59 5.92 -2.31
CA GLY A 95 -21.45 4.85 -1.78
C GLY A 95 -20.90 3.46 -2.09
N LYS A 96 -20.31 3.27 -3.27
CA LYS A 96 -19.72 1.99 -3.67
C LYS A 96 -18.49 1.65 -2.83
N PHE A 97 -17.60 2.62 -2.61
CA PHE A 97 -16.45 2.43 -1.72
C PHE A 97 -16.89 2.16 -0.27
N LEU A 98 -17.93 2.85 0.23
CA LEU A 98 -18.48 2.57 1.56
C LEU A 98 -19.00 1.12 1.68
N ASN A 99 -19.74 0.63 0.70
CA ASN A 99 -20.20 -0.77 0.72
C ASN A 99 -19.03 -1.76 0.71
N ILE A 100 -17.95 -1.45 -0.02
CA ILE A 100 -16.75 -2.27 -0.06
C ILE A 100 -16.04 -2.30 1.30
N VAL A 101 -15.76 -1.14 1.91
CA VAL A 101 -15.07 -1.07 3.22
C VAL A 101 -15.89 -1.70 4.34
N TYR A 102 -17.22 -1.65 4.25
CA TYR A 102 -18.12 -2.38 5.15
C TYR A 102 -18.19 -3.89 4.88
N GLY A 103 -17.53 -4.38 3.84
CA GLY A 103 -17.55 -5.79 3.43
C GLY A 103 -18.89 -6.25 2.85
N GLN A 104 -19.78 -5.32 2.51
CA GLN A 104 -21.07 -5.60 1.86
C GLN A 104 -20.90 -5.93 0.37
N ASP A 105 -19.84 -5.41 -0.25
CA ASP A 105 -19.45 -5.74 -1.61
C ASP A 105 -18.01 -6.22 -1.68
N LYS A 106 -17.83 -7.44 -2.18
CA LYS A 106 -16.54 -8.13 -2.28
C LYS A 106 -16.07 -8.29 -3.72
N ASN A 107 -16.89 -7.87 -4.68
CA ASN A 107 -16.57 -8.05 -6.09
C ASN A 107 -15.52 -7.04 -6.55
N VAL A 108 -14.72 -7.42 -7.53
CA VAL A 108 -13.79 -6.48 -8.19
C VAL A 108 -14.56 -5.28 -8.70
N TYR A 109 -14.15 -4.09 -8.27
CA TYR A 109 -14.79 -2.84 -8.63
C TYR A 109 -14.08 -2.18 -9.81
N VAL A 110 -14.80 -2.02 -10.92
CA VAL A 110 -14.32 -1.33 -12.12
C VAL A 110 -14.38 0.19 -11.90
N LEU A 111 -13.22 0.82 -11.82
CA LEU A 111 -13.04 2.25 -11.51
C LEU A 111 -13.25 3.17 -12.72
N GLY A 112 -13.34 2.61 -13.92
CA GLY A 112 -13.39 3.35 -15.19
C GLY A 112 -12.02 3.44 -15.87
N SER A 113 -12.01 3.89 -17.12
CA SER A 113 -10.84 3.79 -18.02
C SER A 113 -9.92 5.02 -18.05
N THR A 114 -10.21 6.07 -17.28
CA THR A 114 -9.48 7.34 -17.36
C THR A 114 -8.81 7.67 -16.03
N GLY A 115 -7.48 7.82 -16.02
CA GLY A 115 -6.67 8.20 -14.84
C GLY A 115 -7.01 9.56 -14.18
N LYS A 116 -8.03 10.26 -14.66
CA LYS A 116 -8.61 11.48 -14.08
C LYS A 116 -9.85 11.21 -13.22
N ASP A 117 -10.25 9.95 -13.07
CA ASP A 117 -11.41 9.58 -12.28
C ASP A 117 -11.10 9.64 -10.79
N TYR A 118 -11.91 10.38 -10.03
CA TYR A 118 -11.84 10.43 -8.58
C TYR A 118 -11.94 9.05 -7.93
N ARG A 119 -12.53 8.05 -8.61
CA ARG A 119 -12.52 6.65 -8.17
C ARG A 119 -11.13 6.04 -8.13
N ILE A 120 -10.28 6.33 -9.12
CA ILE A 120 -8.88 5.89 -9.15
C ILE A 120 -8.09 6.59 -8.05
N ALA A 121 -8.30 7.90 -7.86
CA ALA A 121 -7.65 8.65 -6.79
C ALA A 121 -8.03 8.09 -5.41
N MET A 122 -9.31 7.83 -5.16
CA MET A 122 -9.79 7.22 -3.91
C MET A 122 -9.20 5.81 -3.70
N ALA A 123 -9.17 4.98 -4.75
CA ALA A 123 -8.59 3.65 -4.67
C ALA A 123 -7.08 3.71 -4.35
N ARG A 124 -6.33 4.62 -4.98
CA ARG A 124 -4.91 4.85 -4.68
C ARG A 124 -4.70 5.31 -3.25
N GLU A 125 -5.55 6.21 -2.75
CA GLU A 125 -5.48 6.68 -1.37
C GLU A 125 -5.63 5.51 -0.38
N LEU A 126 -6.59 4.60 -0.60
CA LEU A 126 -6.74 3.40 0.24
C LEU A 126 -5.50 2.50 0.21
N VAL A 127 -4.94 2.25 -0.98
CA VAL A 127 -3.74 1.43 -1.13
C VAL A 127 -2.52 2.09 -0.48
N ASN A 128 -2.37 3.41 -0.65
CA ASN A 128 -1.28 4.17 -0.05
C ASN A 128 -1.37 4.17 1.49
N SER A 129 -2.53 4.48 2.06
CA SER A 129 -2.74 4.41 3.51
C SER A 129 -2.52 3.01 4.08
N PHE A 130 -2.85 1.96 3.33
CA PHE A 130 -2.53 0.59 3.75
C PHE A 130 -1.02 0.33 3.75
N ALA A 131 -0.31 0.76 2.69
CA ALA A 131 1.14 0.63 2.61
C ALA A 131 1.83 1.37 3.76
N GLU A 132 1.38 2.59 4.09
CA GLU A 132 1.85 3.38 5.23
C GLU A 132 1.62 2.66 6.56
N LYS A 133 0.43 2.08 6.77
CA LYS A 133 0.13 1.32 7.99
C LYS A 133 1.03 0.08 8.12
N GLN A 134 1.30 -0.61 7.02
CA GLN A 134 2.22 -1.75 7.00
C GLN A 134 3.67 -1.34 7.24
N ALA A 135 4.11 -0.20 6.70
CA ALA A 135 5.42 0.35 6.96
C ALA A 135 5.59 0.72 8.45
N LEU A 136 4.60 1.38 9.04
CA LEU A 136 4.61 1.73 10.46
C LEU A 136 4.65 0.49 11.36
N LYS A 137 3.86 -0.54 11.06
CA LYS A 137 3.87 -1.81 11.81
C LYS A 137 5.25 -2.46 11.79
N ARG A 138 5.89 -2.55 10.62
CA ARG A 138 7.24 -3.13 10.47
C ARG A 138 8.28 -2.34 11.26
N ALA A 139 8.21 -1.01 11.20
CA ALA A 139 9.12 -0.14 11.96
C ALA A 139 8.96 -0.32 13.49
N GLN A 140 7.72 -0.48 13.97
CA GLN A 140 7.45 -0.76 15.38
C GLN A 140 8.00 -2.13 15.80
N GLU A 141 7.76 -3.17 15.00
CA GLU A 141 8.25 -4.53 15.28
C GLU A 141 9.80 -4.61 15.26
N GLU A 142 10.46 -3.84 14.41
CA GLU A 142 11.92 -3.72 14.39
C GLU A 142 12.43 -2.99 15.64
N ALA A 143 11.82 -1.85 16.00
CA ALA A 143 12.18 -1.12 17.21
C ALA A 143 12.00 -1.96 18.49
N GLU A 144 10.93 -2.75 18.59
CA GLU A 144 10.72 -3.66 19.71
C GLU A 144 11.76 -4.78 19.75
N ARG A 145 12.13 -5.36 18.60
CA ARG A 145 13.16 -6.40 18.53
C ARG A 145 14.52 -5.87 18.97
N ASP A 146 14.88 -4.67 18.53
CA ASP A 146 16.11 -4.01 18.93
C ASP A 146 16.15 -3.70 20.43
N GLN A 147 15.02 -3.29 21.01
CA GLN A 147 14.91 -3.07 22.45
C GLN A 147 15.11 -4.38 23.23
N ARG A 148 14.43 -5.45 22.84
CA ARG A 148 14.57 -6.77 23.49
C ARG A 148 16.00 -7.29 23.38
N ALA A 149 16.63 -7.17 22.22
CA ALA A 149 18.03 -7.58 22.04
C ALA A 149 18.99 -6.81 22.97
N LYS A 150 18.77 -5.50 23.16
CA LYS A 150 19.57 -4.69 24.10
C LYS A 150 19.35 -5.10 25.55
N GLU A 151 18.12 -5.39 25.95
CA GLU A 151 17.78 -5.86 27.30
C GLU A 151 18.42 -7.23 27.59
N GLU A 152 18.37 -8.15 26.62
CA GLU A 152 19.01 -9.46 26.73
C GLU A 152 20.54 -9.35 26.86
N MET A 153 21.18 -8.47 26.09
CA MET A 153 22.63 -8.22 26.22
C MET A 153 22.99 -7.66 27.59
N LYS A 154 22.20 -6.71 28.10
CA LYS A 154 22.40 -6.13 29.43
C LYS A 154 22.24 -7.19 30.52
N TRP A 155 21.18 -7.99 30.45
CA TRP A 155 20.95 -9.08 31.39
C TRP A 155 22.09 -10.12 31.36
N ALA A 156 22.58 -10.48 30.17
CA ALA A 156 23.71 -11.40 30.03
C ALA A 156 25.00 -10.82 30.63
N GLN A 157 25.25 -9.53 30.47
CA GLN A 157 26.39 -8.84 31.09
C GLN A 157 26.29 -8.83 32.62
N ASP A 158 25.11 -8.52 33.17
CA ASP A 158 24.86 -8.49 34.61
C ASP A 158 25.10 -9.87 35.25
N LEU A 159 24.68 -10.96 34.58
CA LEU A 159 24.95 -12.33 35.02
C LEU A 159 26.44 -12.70 34.97
N SER A 160 27.18 -12.19 33.99
CA SER A 160 28.62 -12.45 33.86
C SER A 160 29.42 -11.78 34.99
N ILE A 161 29.01 -10.60 35.46
CA ILE A 161 29.72 -9.84 36.51
C ILE A 161 29.46 -10.46 37.90
N GLY A 162 28.24 -10.94 38.16
CA GLY A 162 27.87 -11.55 39.45
C GLY A 162 28.59 -12.87 39.78
N ARG A 163 29.23 -13.53 38.81
CA ARG A 163 29.90 -14.84 39.00
C ARG A 163 31.40 -14.75 39.33
N GLY A 164 32.03 -13.59 39.18
CA GLY A 164 33.47 -13.40 39.38
C GLY A 164 33.91 -12.86 40.75
N GLY A 165 32.97 -12.48 41.63
CA GLY A 165 33.27 -11.73 42.87
C GLY A 165 33.33 -12.52 44.19
N SER A 166 33.15 -13.85 44.18
CA SER A 166 33.32 -14.69 45.39
C SER A 166 34.59 -15.54 45.28
N SER A 167 35.75 -14.89 45.35
CA SER A 167 37.02 -15.57 45.60
C SER A 167 37.72 -14.90 46.79
N SER A 168 37.49 -15.48 47.98
CA SER A 168 38.46 -15.65 49.06
C SER A 168 39.31 -14.45 49.49
N GLY A 169 38.81 -13.71 50.48
CA GLY A 169 39.62 -12.89 51.40
C GLY A 169 39.40 -13.35 52.83
N TRP A 170 39.91 -14.55 53.16
CA TRP A 170 40.14 -14.96 54.55
C TRP A 170 41.63 -15.25 54.70
N PHE A 171 42.14 -14.89 55.88
CA PHE A 171 43.51 -14.96 56.39
C PHE A 171 44.36 -13.70 56.19
#